data_AF-A0A962HL62-F1
#
_entry.id   AF-A0A962HL62-F1
#
_cell.length_a   1.000
_cell.length_b   1.000
_cell.length_c   1.000
_cell.angle_alpha   90.00
_cell.angle_beta   90.00
_cell.angle_gamma   90.00
#
_symmetry.space_group_name_H-M   'P 1'
#
loop_
_entity.id
_entity.type
_entity.pdbx_description
1 polymer ?
#
loop_
_entity_poly.entity_id
_entity_poly.type
_entity_poly.pdbx_seq_one_letter_code
_entity_poly.pdbx_strand_id
1 'polypeptide(L)'
;MNTLKRILLMAALLSPWSLPTHAASFDCSKAENAAEKTVCADANISALDDLLALAYAKTQASAPNQEVLKEQQAIWLAERNDCKDEPACLKATYQTRLVELIDRVASPDRLLNGRIKSFECGDNCYLTVTDDADKDHVGLCTAEMCGPWNEETRMPEDMAGKPVEITIRVGVQIDGDGNVMDEMDAFDEIKVLE
;
A
#
# COMPACT_ATOMS: atom_id res chain seq x y z
N MET A 1 80.89 -11.54 -16.98
CA MET A 1 80.81 -10.94 -15.64
C MET A 1 79.81 -9.80 -15.71
N ASN A 2 78.81 -9.82 -14.82
CA ASN A 2 77.73 -8.84 -14.57
C ASN A 2 76.49 -8.90 -15.50
N THR A 3 75.47 -9.71 -15.18
CA THR A 3 74.28 -9.49 -14.29
C THR A 3 73.24 -8.53 -14.89
N LEU A 4 72.16 -9.08 -15.47
CA LEU A 4 70.83 -9.25 -14.85
C LEU A 4 70.12 -7.94 -14.48
N LYS A 5 69.08 -7.59 -15.25
CA LYS A 5 67.70 -7.50 -14.74
C LYS A 5 66.70 -7.37 -15.90
N ARG A 6 66.01 -8.47 -16.21
CA ARG A 6 64.74 -8.45 -16.94
C ARG A 6 63.69 -7.95 -15.97
N ILE A 7 63.16 -6.76 -16.18
CA ILE A 7 61.99 -6.26 -15.43
C ILE A 7 60.76 -6.81 -16.15
N LEU A 8 60.26 -7.96 -15.69
CA LEU A 8 58.90 -8.40 -15.99
C LEU A 8 57.95 -7.50 -15.19
N LEU A 9 57.32 -6.54 -15.86
CA LEU A 9 56.14 -5.85 -15.34
C LEU A 9 54.98 -6.84 -15.34
N MET A 10 54.69 -7.44 -14.17
CA MET A 10 53.41 -8.09 -13.91
C MET A 10 52.33 -7.00 -13.95
N ALA A 11 51.58 -6.91 -15.04
CA ALA A 11 50.33 -6.19 -15.07
C ALA A 11 49.34 -6.94 -14.17
N ALA A 12 49.16 -6.46 -12.94
CA ALA A 12 48.10 -6.93 -12.07
C ALA A 12 46.76 -6.52 -12.71
N LEU A 13 46.08 -7.50 -13.30
CA LEU A 13 44.69 -7.42 -13.73
C LEU A 13 43.83 -7.18 -12.47
N LEU A 14 43.63 -5.91 -12.12
CA LEU A 14 42.57 -5.49 -11.21
C LEU A 14 41.25 -5.72 -11.94
N SER A 15 40.78 -6.97 -11.92
CA SER A 15 39.43 -7.28 -12.35
C SER A 15 38.48 -6.55 -11.40
N PRO A 16 37.62 -5.63 -11.88
CA PRO A 16 36.59 -5.06 -11.03
C PRO A 16 35.71 -6.23 -10.58
N TRP A 17 35.67 -6.49 -9.27
CA TRP A 17 34.65 -7.35 -8.70
C TRP A 17 33.32 -6.65 -8.94
N SER A 18 32.64 -7.01 -10.03
CA SER A 18 31.24 -6.67 -10.25
C SER A 18 30.47 -7.33 -9.13
N LEU A 19 30.10 -6.54 -8.12
CA LEU A 19 29.13 -6.98 -7.13
C LEU A 19 27.86 -7.39 -7.88
N PRO A 20 27.20 -8.49 -7.51
CA PRO A 20 25.95 -8.88 -8.13
C PRO A 20 24.97 -7.72 -7.97
N THR A 21 24.60 -7.09 -9.09
CA THR A 21 23.49 -6.15 -9.09
C THR A 21 22.22 -6.99 -9.03
N HIS A 22 21.49 -6.91 -7.93
CA HIS A 22 20.13 -7.41 -7.90
C HIS A 22 19.27 -6.46 -8.74
N ALA A 23 18.35 -7.02 -9.51
CA ALA A 23 17.40 -6.20 -10.26
C ALA A 23 16.37 -5.70 -9.24
N ALA A 24 16.36 -4.40 -9.01
CA ALA A 24 15.23 -3.70 -8.40
C ALA A 24 14.26 -3.29 -9.52
N SER A 25 13.07 -2.82 -9.17
CA SER A 25 12.10 -2.34 -10.14
C SER A 25 12.51 -1.02 -10.80
N PHE A 26 13.69 -0.49 -10.47
CA PHE A 26 14.32 0.69 -11.04
C PHE A 26 15.80 0.44 -11.36
N ASP A 27 16.39 1.35 -12.14
CA ASP A 27 17.80 1.29 -12.51
C ASP A 27 18.70 1.61 -11.31
N CYS A 28 19.31 0.58 -10.72
CA CYS A 28 20.21 0.71 -9.57
C CYS A 28 21.43 1.62 -9.81
N SER A 29 21.81 1.89 -11.07
CA SER A 29 22.86 2.87 -11.37
C SER A 29 22.42 4.32 -11.11
N LYS A 30 21.11 4.55 -10.94
CA LYS A 30 20.47 5.84 -10.68
C LYS A 30 19.96 5.99 -9.25
N ALA A 31 20.28 5.05 -8.35
CA ALA A 31 19.88 5.14 -6.94
C ALA A 31 20.41 6.44 -6.29
N GLU A 32 19.53 7.32 -5.84
CA GLU A 32 19.87 8.67 -5.39
C GLU A 32 20.10 8.71 -3.87
N ASN A 33 19.24 8.00 -3.10
CA ASN A 33 19.21 8.05 -1.64
C ASN A 33 19.71 6.75 -0.97
N ALA A 34 19.81 6.77 0.36
CA ALA A 34 20.33 5.65 1.16
C ALA A 34 19.43 4.40 1.10
N ALA A 35 18.10 4.60 1.05
CA ALA A 35 17.13 3.53 0.93
C ALA A 35 17.27 2.81 -0.40
N GLU A 36 17.30 3.53 -1.52
CA GLU A 36 17.46 2.96 -2.86
C GLU A 36 18.77 2.19 -3.01
N LYS A 37 19.86 2.73 -2.47
CA LYS A 37 21.16 2.03 -2.47
C LYS A 37 21.08 0.72 -1.68
N THR A 38 20.34 0.71 -0.58
CA THR A 38 20.13 -0.49 0.25
C THR A 38 19.23 -1.51 -0.45
N VAL A 39 18.16 -1.05 -1.12
CA VAL A 39 17.30 -1.89 -1.98
C VAL A 39 18.14 -2.60 -3.04
N CYS A 40 19.03 -1.87 -3.72
CA CYS A 40 19.92 -2.41 -4.74
C CYS A 40 20.99 -3.37 -4.20
N ALA A 41 21.38 -3.24 -2.93
CA ALA A 41 22.44 -4.03 -2.32
C ALA A 41 21.95 -5.30 -1.58
N ASP A 42 20.71 -5.33 -1.09
CA ASP A 42 20.11 -6.51 -0.44
C ASP A 42 19.16 -7.23 -1.39
N ALA A 43 19.54 -8.45 -1.80
CA ALA A 43 18.75 -9.31 -2.69
C ALA A 43 17.29 -9.50 -2.27
N ASN A 44 17.02 -9.60 -0.95
CA ASN A 44 15.67 -9.83 -0.45
C ASN A 44 14.83 -8.57 -0.54
N ILE A 45 15.43 -7.39 -0.29
CA ILE A 45 14.73 -6.12 -0.41
C ILE A 45 14.46 -5.82 -1.89
N SER A 46 15.44 -6.07 -2.75
CA SER A 46 15.28 -5.98 -4.22
C SER A 46 14.11 -6.85 -4.73
N ALA A 47 14.00 -8.09 -4.22
CA ALA A 47 12.88 -8.97 -4.59
C ALA A 47 11.52 -8.46 -4.09
N LEU A 48 11.47 -7.83 -2.91
CA LEU A 48 10.25 -7.19 -2.40
C LEU A 48 9.86 -5.98 -3.25
N ASP A 49 10.83 -5.20 -3.74
CA ASP A 49 10.62 -4.06 -4.64
C ASP A 49 10.04 -4.51 -5.99
N ASP A 50 10.59 -5.56 -6.60
CA ASP A 50 10.05 -6.17 -7.81
C ASP A 50 8.60 -6.65 -7.62
N LEU A 51 8.32 -7.34 -6.50
CA LEU A 51 6.98 -7.81 -6.18
C LEU A 51 6.01 -6.64 -6.00
N LEU A 52 6.45 -5.56 -5.35
CA LEU A 52 5.62 -4.40 -5.10
C LEU A 52 5.29 -3.69 -6.41
N ALA A 53 6.26 -3.54 -7.32
CA ALA A 53 6.02 -2.96 -8.63
C ALA A 53 4.98 -3.75 -9.44
N LEU A 54 5.03 -5.09 -9.38
CA LEU A 54 4.02 -5.96 -10.01
C LEU A 54 2.65 -5.80 -9.35
N ALA A 55 2.58 -5.76 -8.02
CA ALA A 55 1.33 -5.57 -7.29
C ALA A 55 0.71 -4.21 -7.63
N TYR A 56 1.50 -3.14 -7.58
CA TYR A 56 1.09 -1.78 -7.93
C TYR A 56 0.53 -1.67 -9.35
N ALA A 57 1.21 -2.27 -10.34
CA ALA A 57 0.74 -2.27 -11.73
C ALA A 57 -0.62 -2.97 -11.88
N LYS A 58 -0.87 -4.05 -11.11
CA LYS A 58 -2.17 -4.72 -11.09
C LYS A 58 -3.24 -3.87 -10.39
N THR A 59 -2.93 -3.29 -9.24
CA THR A 59 -3.84 -2.41 -8.52
C THR A 59 -4.25 -1.21 -9.38
N GLN A 60 -3.31 -0.60 -10.11
CA GLN A 60 -3.58 0.52 -11.00
C GLN A 60 -4.56 0.19 -12.13
N ALA A 61 -4.57 -1.06 -12.60
CA ALA A 61 -5.50 -1.50 -13.65
C ALA A 61 -6.96 -1.56 -13.18
N SER A 62 -7.20 -1.68 -11.88
CA SER A 62 -8.54 -1.77 -11.27
C SER A 62 -8.86 -0.62 -10.31
N ALA A 63 -7.96 0.36 -10.15
CA ALA A 63 -8.15 1.47 -9.23
C ALA A 63 -9.31 2.37 -9.67
N PRO A 64 -10.25 2.71 -8.75
CA PRO A 64 -11.30 3.68 -9.05
C PRO A 64 -10.74 5.04 -9.45
N ASN A 65 -9.62 5.47 -8.83
CA ASN A 65 -8.93 6.70 -9.18
C ASN A 65 -7.40 6.50 -9.23
N GLN A 66 -6.86 6.47 -10.45
CA GLN A 66 -5.42 6.26 -10.64
C GLN A 66 -4.53 7.38 -10.10
N GLU A 67 -5.03 8.62 -10.01
CA GLU A 67 -4.23 9.74 -9.49
C GLU A 67 -4.05 9.64 -7.98
N VAL A 68 -5.09 9.20 -7.25
CA VAL A 68 -4.99 8.95 -5.81
C VAL A 68 -4.03 7.81 -5.53
N LEU A 69 -4.14 6.70 -6.27
CA LEU A 69 -3.23 5.58 -6.11
C LEU A 69 -1.76 6.01 -6.36
N LYS A 70 -1.51 6.89 -7.33
CA LYS A 70 -0.17 7.45 -7.58
C LYS A 70 0.30 8.32 -6.42
N GLU A 71 -0.57 9.16 -5.86
CA GLU A 71 -0.25 10.01 -4.71
C GLU A 71 0.07 9.15 -3.47
N GLN A 72 -0.77 8.17 -3.14
CA GLN A 72 -0.51 7.19 -2.08
C GLN A 72 0.84 6.48 -2.28
N GLN A 73 1.16 6.12 -3.53
CA GLN A 73 2.44 5.49 -3.84
C GLN A 73 3.62 6.45 -3.67
N ALA A 74 3.45 7.74 -3.99
CA ALA A 74 4.47 8.76 -3.77
C ALA A 74 4.71 9.02 -2.27
N ILE A 75 3.63 9.05 -1.47
CA ILE A 75 3.70 9.14 -0.01
C ILE A 75 4.46 7.93 0.55
N TRP A 76 4.06 6.72 0.14
CA TRP A 76 4.75 5.49 0.57
C TRP A 76 6.24 5.48 0.17
N LEU A 77 6.61 6.00 -1.00
CA LEU A 77 8.02 6.14 -1.40
C LEU A 77 8.79 7.08 -0.47
N ALA A 78 8.15 8.14 0.04
CA ALA A 78 8.76 9.01 1.05
C ALA A 78 8.94 8.26 2.38
N GLU A 79 7.94 7.53 2.85
CA GLU A 79 8.03 6.69 4.06
C GLU A 79 9.14 5.62 3.94
N ARG A 80 9.24 4.98 2.77
CA ARG A 80 10.34 4.06 2.47
C ARG A 80 11.70 4.75 2.57
N ASN A 81 11.81 5.98 2.08
CA ASN A 81 13.05 6.74 2.13
C ASN A 81 13.43 7.17 3.56
N ASP A 82 12.45 7.36 4.44
CA ASP A 82 12.69 7.67 5.86
C ASP A 82 13.36 6.52 6.63
N CYS A 83 13.23 5.28 6.15
CA CYS A 83 14.00 4.14 6.65
C CYS A 83 15.51 4.27 6.41
N LYS A 84 15.96 5.17 5.53
CA LYS A 84 17.37 5.33 5.14
C LYS A 84 17.98 3.97 4.75
N ASP A 85 19.12 3.60 5.32
CA ASP A 85 19.82 2.35 5.06
C ASP A 85 19.47 1.20 6.01
N GLU A 86 18.41 1.32 6.81
CA GLU A 86 18.01 0.31 7.80
C GLU A 86 17.24 -0.86 7.17
N PRO A 87 17.82 -2.06 6.98
CA PRO A 87 17.20 -3.12 6.19
C PRO A 87 15.93 -3.68 6.81
N ALA A 88 15.84 -3.71 8.14
CA ALA A 88 14.65 -4.19 8.85
C ALA A 88 13.46 -3.24 8.65
N CYS A 89 13.70 -1.93 8.66
CA CYS A 89 12.68 -0.92 8.38
C CYS A 89 12.17 -1.04 6.93
N LEU A 90 13.11 -1.15 5.98
CA LEU A 90 12.77 -1.33 4.56
C LEU A 90 11.93 -2.60 4.35
N LYS A 91 12.33 -3.74 4.91
CA LYS A 91 11.56 -4.99 4.79
C LYS A 91 10.14 -4.83 5.33
N ALA A 92 9.99 -4.20 6.49
CA ALA A 92 8.68 -3.97 7.10
C ALA A 92 7.79 -3.07 6.23
N THR A 93 8.30 -1.94 5.73
CA THR A 93 7.48 -1.03 4.90
C THR A 93 7.09 -1.66 3.56
N TYR A 94 7.98 -2.41 2.91
CA TYR A 94 7.64 -3.18 1.71
C TYR A 94 6.56 -4.22 1.98
N GLN A 95 6.68 -4.98 3.08
CA GLN A 95 5.72 -6.04 3.42
C GLN A 95 4.34 -5.46 3.72
N THR A 96 4.25 -4.37 4.49
CA THR A 96 2.98 -3.70 4.78
C THR A 96 2.30 -3.24 3.49
N ARG A 97 3.04 -2.56 2.61
CA ARG A 97 2.48 -2.06 1.35
C ARG A 97 2.12 -3.18 0.38
N LEU A 98 2.90 -4.27 0.35
CA LEU A 98 2.58 -5.45 -0.44
C LEU A 98 1.27 -6.09 0.01
N VAL A 99 1.03 -6.24 1.31
CA VAL A 99 -0.24 -6.77 1.83
C VAL A 99 -1.40 -5.91 1.36
N GLU A 100 -1.29 -4.59 1.51
CA GLU A 100 -2.33 -3.65 1.06
C GLU A 100 -2.64 -3.78 -0.44
N LEU A 101 -1.62 -3.73 -1.30
CA LEU A 101 -1.80 -3.77 -2.76
C LEU A 101 -2.28 -5.14 -3.23
N ILE A 102 -1.78 -6.24 -2.63
CA ILE A 102 -2.20 -7.60 -2.96
C ILE A 102 -3.65 -7.83 -2.53
N ASP A 103 -4.05 -7.37 -1.34
CA ASP A 103 -5.42 -7.53 -0.86
C ASP A 103 -6.42 -6.83 -1.80
N ARG A 104 -6.10 -5.61 -2.27
CA ARG A 104 -6.90 -4.89 -3.27
C ARG A 104 -7.03 -5.66 -4.59
N VAL A 105 -6.01 -6.41 -5.00
CA VAL A 105 -6.01 -7.19 -6.25
C VAL A 105 -6.71 -8.54 -6.10
N ALA A 106 -6.48 -9.23 -4.98
CA ALA A 106 -6.98 -10.58 -4.73
C ALA A 106 -8.48 -10.59 -4.40
N SER A 107 -8.95 -9.52 -3.75
CA SER A 107 -10.31 -9.41 -3.24
C SER A 107 -10.90 -8.05 -3.62
N PRO A 108 -11.29 -7.84 -4.89
CA PRO A 108 -11.96 -6.60 -5.30
C PRO A 108 -13.27 -6.37 -4.55
N ASP A 109 -13.86 -7.46 -4.05
CA ASP A 109 -15.09 -7.51 -3.27
C ASP A 109 -14.76 -8.25 -1.96
N ARG A 110 -14.26 -7.52 -0.95
CA ARG A 110 -13.96 -8.12 0.36
C ARG A 110 -15.25 -8.24 1.15
N LEU A 111 -15.60 -9.43 1.60
CA LEU A 111 -16.79 -9.63 2.44
C LEU A 111 -16.45 -9.46 3.92
N LEU A 112 -17.25 -8.67 4.64
CA LEU A 112 -17.18 -8.48 6.08
C LEU A 112 -18.52 -8.85 6.71
N ASN A 113 -18.49 -9.77 7.67
CA ASN A 113 -19.62 -10.05 8.53
C ASN A 113 -19.40 -9.38 9.89
N GLY A 114 -20.45 -8.78 10.44
CA GLY A 114 -20.35 -8.12 11.75
C GLY A 114 -21.65 -7.49 12.19
N ARG A 115 -21.53 -6.52 13.11
CA ARG A 115 -22.65 -5.72 13.60
C ARG A 115 -22.35 -4.24 13.45
N ILE A 116 -23.36 -3.48 13.03
CA ILE A 116 -23.27 -2.02 12.98
C ILE A 116 -23.04 -1.49 14.39
N LYS A 117 -21.96 -0.72 14.58
CA LYS A 117 -21.59 -0.12 15.88
C LYS A 117 -21.95 1.35 15.95
N SER A 118 -21.46 2.15 15.00
CA SER A 118 -21.66 3.60 14.97
C SER A 118 -21.62 4.15 13.55
N PHE A 119 -22.15 5.36 13.38
CA PHE A 119 -22.13 6.11 12.13
C PHE A 119 -21.76 7.55 12.46
N GLU A 120 -20.78 8.10 11.74
CA GLU A 120 -20.21 9.42 12.00
C GLU A 120 -20.03 10.17 10.67
N CYS A 121 -20.57 11.39 10.57
CA CYS A 121 -20.41 12.24 9.39
C CYS A 121 -19.60 13.50 9.74
N GLY A 122 -18.62 13.79 8.88
CA GLY A 122 -17.95 15.08 8.74
C GLY A 122 -17.99 15.50 7.27
N ASP A 123 -16.83 15.72 6.66
CA ASP A 123 -16.73 15.94 5.20
C ASP A 123 -17.10 14.66 4.41
N ASN A 124 -16.83 13.49 4.98
CA ASN A 124 -17.35 12.21 4.53
C ASN A 124 -18.10 11.51 5.68
N CYS A 125 -18.94 10.53 5.33
CA CYS A 125 -19.69 9.73 6.28
C CYS A 125 -19.11 8.32 6.38
N TYR A 126 -18.90 7.88 7.62
CA TYR A 126 -18.24 6.63 7.96
C TYR A 126 -19.17 5.74 8.78
N LEU A 127 -19.13 4.44 8.50
CA LEU A 127 -19.79 3.42 9.29
C LEU A 127 -18.72 2.59 10.01
N THR A 128 -18.96 2.30 11.29
CA THR A 128 -18.15 1.36 12.07
C THR A 128 -18.91 0.06 12.24
N VAL A 129 -18.26 -1.05 11.92
CA VAL A 129 -18.80 -2.41 12.07
C VAL A 129 -17.83 -3.25 12.88
N THR A 130 -18.33 -3.93 13.90
CA THR A 130 -17.53 -4.84 14.72
C THR A 130 -17.71 -6.27 14.21
N ASP A 131 -16.60 -6.95 13.92
CA ASP A 131 -16.61 -8.35 13.48
C ASP A 131 -16.74 -9.35 14.65
N ASP A 132 -16.80 -10.63 14.33
CA ASP A 132 -16.92 -11.72 15.32
C ASP A 132 -15.68 -11.86 16.23
N ALA A 133 -14.56 -11.25 15.86
CA ALA A 133 -13.33 -11.20 16.65
C ALA A 133 -13.26 -9.94 17.55
N ASP A 134 -14.37 -9.20 17.67
CA ASP A 134 -14.48 -7.94 18.40
C ASP A 134 -13.54 -6.84 17.85
N LYS A 135 -13.19 -6.92 16.57
CA LYS A 135 -12.40 -5.91 15.87
C LYS A 135 -13.34 -4.94 15.15
N ASP A 136 -13.11 -3.65 15.38
CA ASP A 136 -13.79 -2.59 14.64
C ASP A 136 -13.16 -2.40 13.25
N HIS A 137 -14.04 -2.25 12.26
CA HIS A 137 -13.72 -1.88 10.90
C HIS A 137 -14.47 -0.60 10.56
N VAL A 138 -13.76 0.38 10.02
CA VAL A 138 -14.33 1.67 9.62
C VAL A 138 -14.23 1.79 8.12
N GLY A 139 -15.34 2.13 7.47
CA GLY A 139 -15.38 2.35 6.04
C GLY A 139 -16.29 3.50 5.65
N LEU A 140 -16.04 4.09 4.48
CA LEU A 140 -16.96 5.06 3.88
C LEU A 140 -18.34 4.42 3.66
N CYS A 141 -19.40 5.07 4.14
CA CYS A 141 -20.76 4.60 3.96
C CYS A 141 -21.25 5.02 2.56
N THR A 142 -21.01 4.15 1.57
CA THR A 142 -21.30 4.42 0.15
C THR A 142 -22.42 3.56 -0.41
N ALA A 143 -22.86 2.54 0.33
CA ALA A 143 -24.01 1.73 -0.02
C ALA A 143 -25.28 2.57 -0.21
N GLU A 144 -26.20 2.08 -1.05
CA GLU A 144 -27.46 2.77 -1.36
C GLU A 144 -28.24 3.17 -0.10
N MET A 145 -28.27 2.30 0.92
CA MET A 145 -28.95 2.59 2.19
C MET A 145 -28.30 3.71 3.01
N CYS A 146 -27.02 4.00 2.78
CA CYS A 146 -26.31 5.11 3.42
C CYS A 146 -26.78 6.46 2.86
N GLY A 147 -27.37 6.52 1.67
CA GLY A 147 -27.77 7.78 1.02
C GLY A 147 -28.59 8.71 1.95
N PRO A 148 -29.73 8.24 2.49
CA PRO A 148 -30.50 9.02 3.46
C PRO A 148 -29.73 9.32 4.75
N TRP A 149 -28.86 8.41 5.21
CA TRP A 149 -28.09 8.63 6.45
C TRP A 149 -27.05 9.74 6.29
N ASN A 150 -26.41 9.77 5.12
CA ASN A 150 -25.42 10.77 4.75
C ASN A 150 -26.08 12.15 4.61
N GLU A 151 -27.25 12.22 3.95
CA GLU A 151 -28.03 13.46 3.82
C GLU A 151 -28.51 14.01 5.18
N GLU A 152 -28.98 13.13 6.05
CA GLU A 152 -29.46 13.51 7.38
C GLU A 152 -28.34 13.61 8.42
N THR A 153 -27.10 13.29 8.04
CA THR A 153 -25.92 13.20 8.93
C THR A 153 -26.14 12.31 10.14
N ARG A 154 -27.02 11.31 10.03
CA ARG A 154 -27.40 10.40 11.11
C ARG A 154 -27.96 9.09 10.57
N MET A 155 -27.64 8.01 11.27
CA MET A 155 -28.19 6.67 11.05
C MET A 155 -29.46 6.47 11.91
N PRO A 156 -30.46 5.69 11.46
CA PRO A 156 -31.60 5.28 12.28
C PRO A 156 -31.17 4.53 13.55
N GLU A 157 -31.82 4.82 14.68
CA GLU A 157 -31.43 4.23 15.99
C GLU A 157 -31.54 2.71 16.04
N ASP A 158 -32.45 2.12 15.26
CA ASP A 158 -32.69 0.69 15.20
C ASP A 158 -31.67 -0.09 14.35
N MET A 159 -30.76 0.63 13.67
CA MET A 159 -29.66 0.02 12.92
C MET A 159 -28.49 -0.39 13.81
N ALA A 160 -28.28 0.29 14.94
CA ALA A 160 -27.21 -0.06 15.87
C ALA A 160 -27.40 -1.49 16.40
N GLY A 161 -26.35 -2.30 16.32
CA GLY A 161 -26.33 -3.71 16.72
C GLY A 161 -26.89 -4.70 15.69
N LYS A 162 -27.46 -4.23 14.58
CA LYS A 162 -27.98 -5.11 13.52
C LYS A 162 -26.85 -5.94 12.91
N PRO A 163 -27.05 -7.26 12.75
CA PRO A 163 -26.10 -8.09 12.02
C PRO A 163 -26.12 -7.71 10.54
N VAL A 164 -24.93 -7.66 9.93
CA VAL A 164 -24.75 -7.26 8.53
C VAL A 164 -23.71 -8.13 7.83
N GLU A 165 -23.92 -8.35 6.54
CA GLU A 165 -22.92 -8.79 5.57
C GLU A 165 -22.61 -7.59 4.66
N ILE A 166 -21.34 -7.23 4.53
CA ILE A 166 -20.88 -6.03 3.83
C ILE A 166 -19.94 -6.43 2.70
N THR A 167 -20.19 -5.90 1.51
CA THR A 167 -19.23 -5.88 0.41
C THR A 167 -18.37 -4.63 0.54
N ILE A 168 -17.10 -4.82 0.86
CA ILE A 168 -16.09 -3.77 0.97
C ILE A 168 -15.39 -3.62 -0.39
N ARG A 169 -15.37 -2.39 -0.88
CA ARG A 169 -14.58 -1.95 -2.04
C ARG A 169 -13.61 -0.84 -1.62
N VAL A 170 -12.90 -0.29 -2.60
CA VAL A 170 -12.14 0.96 -2.43
C VAL A 170 -13.05 2.13 -2.75
N GLY A 171 -13.19 3.06 -1.82
CA GLY A 171 -13.86 4.33 -2.02
C GLY A 171 -12.92 5.51 -1.80
N VAL A 172 -13.41 6.68 -2.16
CA VAL A 172 -12.63 7.91 -2.22
C VAL A 172 -13.13 8.88 -1.17
N GLN A 173 -12.22 9.36 -0.32
CA GLN A 173 -12.49 10.46 0.60
C GLN A 173 -12.41 11.78 -0.16
N ILE A 174 -13.40 12.64 0.02
CA ILE A 174 -13.40 14.00 -0.54
C ILE A 174 -13.27 15.07 0.56
N ASP A 175 -12.65 16.19 0.23
CA ASP A 175 -12.65 17.39 1.08
C ASP A 175 -13.97 18.17 0.96
N GLY A 176 -14.13 19.22 1.77
CA GLY A 176 -15.30 20.09 1.72
C GLY A 176 -15.49 20.89 0.42
N ASP A 177 -14.47 20.94 -0.44
CA ASP A 177 -14.51 21.54 -1.78
C ASP A 177 -14.80 20.50 -2.89
N GLY A 178 -14.94 19.21 -2.51
CA GLY A 178 -15.20 18.09 -3.42
C GLY A 178 -13.95 17.54 -4.12
N ASN A 179 -12.75 17.95 -3.70
CA ASN A 179 -11.51 17.37 -4.22
C ASN A 179 -11.23 16.05 -3.52
N VAL A 180 -10.58 15.15 -4.24
CA VAL A 180 -10.19 13.85 -3.70
C VAL A 180 -8.98 13.99 -2.78
N MET A 181 -9.07 13.42 -1.58
CA MET A 181 -8.00 13.42 -0.59
C MET A 181 -7.26 12.08 -0.49
N ASP A 182 -8.00 10.97 -0.45
CA ASP A 182 -7.41 9.66 -0.17
C ASP A 182 -8.35 8.51 -0.62
N GLU A 183 -7.82 7.29 -0.71
CA GLU A 183 -8.58 6.07 -0.95
C GLU A 183 -8.59 5.19 0.30
N MET A 184 -9.76 4.68 0.70
CA MET A 184 -9.91 3.78 1.84
C MET A 184 -10.98 2.72 1.61
N ASP A 185 -11.18 1.84 2.59
CA ASP A 185 -12.27 0.88 2.59
C ASP A 185 -13.61 1.60 2.53
N ALA A 186 -14.47 1.17 1.62
CA ALA A 186 -15.83 1.66 1.46
C ALA A 186 -16.81 0.50 1.59
N PHE A 187 -17.81 0.69 2.43
CA PHE A 187 -18.91 -0.24 2.58
C PHE A 187 -19.91 0.06 1.47
N ASP A 188 -19.69 -0.61 0.34
CA ASP A 188 -20.34 -0.36 -0.95
C ASP A 188 -21.68 -1.10 -1.07
N GLU A 189 -21.79 -2.27 -0.45
CA GLU A 189 -23.06 -2.95 -0.26
C GLU A 189 -23.19 -3.37 1.20
N ILE A 190 -24.37 -3.16 1.78
CA ILE A 190 -24.68 -3.57 3.15
C ILE A 190 -25.97 -4.38 3.08
N LYS A 191 -25.92 -5.62 3.57
CA LYS A 191 -27.08 -6.49 3.70
C LYS A 191 -27.37 -6.71 5.18
N VAL A 192 -28.46 -6.14 5.66
CA VAL A 192 -28.94 -6.38 7.02
C VAL A 192 -29.50 -7.80 7.11
N LEU A 193 -29.01 -8.56 8.07
CA LEU A 193 -29.43 -9.94 8.31
C LEU A 193 -30.61 -9.94 9.30
N GLU A 194 -31.54 -10.88 9.11
CA GLU A 194 -32.73 -11.07 9.96
C GLU A 194 -32.40 -11.74 11.30
#